data_AF-A0A061ABY4-F1
#
_entry.id   AF-A0A061ABY4-F1
#
_cell.length_a   1.000
_cell.length_b   1.000
_cell.length_c   1.000
_cell.angle_alpha   90.00
_cell.angle_beta   90.00
_cell.angle_gamma   90.00
#
_symmetry.space_group_name_H-M   'P 1'
#
loop_
_entity.id
_entity.type
_entity.pdbx_description
1 polymer ?
#
loop_
_entity_poly.entity_id
_entity_poly.type
_entity_poly.pdbx_seq_one_letter_code
_entity_poly.pdbx_strand_id
1 'polypeptide(L)' 'MNDVTKYIIFWIVFLSSFFVTFKTLQAIELERIFKKYRIFEINAAYLILTILTSYLLGKFILDIIELFPGN' A
#
# COMPACT_ATOMS: atom_id res chain seq x y z
N MET A 1 -4.41 -23.13 1.54
CA MET A 1 -3.09 -22.51 1.90
C MET A 1 -2.92 -22.32 3.42
N ASN A 2 -1.72 -22.55 3.98
CA ASN A 2 -1.41 -22.37 5.42
C ASN A 2 -1.36 -20.87 5.81
N ASP A 3 -1.73 -20.54 7.05
CA ASP A 3 -1.76 -19.18 7.60
C ASP A 3 -0.38 -18.49 7.51
N VAL A 4 0.70 -19.23 7.73
CA VAL A 4 2.06 -18.71 7.60
C VAL A 4 2.34 -18.24 6.17
N THR A 5 1.89 -18.99 5.16
CA THR A 5 2.08 -18.65 3.75
C THR A 5 1.27 -17.42 3.36
N LYS A 6 0.01 -17.32 3.84
CA LYS A 6 -0.82 -16.11 3.66
C LYS A 6 -0.14 -14.87 4.24
N TYR A 7 0.40 -15.00 5.45
CA TYR A 7 1.11 -13.92 6.12
C TYR A 7 2.35 -13.46 5.35
N ILE A 8 3.16 -14.40 4.86
CA ILE A 8 4.36 -14.09 4.06
C ILE A 8 3.98 -13.38 2.77
N ILE A 9 3.00 -13.90 2.03
CA ILE A 9 2.53 -13.29 0.77
C ILE A 9 2.02 -11.88 1.04
N PHE A 10 1.19 -11.70 2.08
CA PHE A 10 0.68 -10.39 2.46
C PHE A 10 1.80 -9.38 2.69
N TRP A 11 2.81 -9.72 3.50
CA TRP A 11 3.90 -8.80 3.80
C TRP A 11 4.79 -8.50 2.60
N ILE A 12 5.05 -9.47 1.73
CA ILE A 12 5.80 -9.25 0.49
C ILE A 12 5.04 -8.26 -0.42
N VAL A 13 3.75 -8.49 -0.63
CA VAL A 13 2.90 -7.60 -1.43
C VAL A 13 2.80 -6.22 -0.78
N PHE A 14 2.59 -6.17 0.54
CA PHE A 14 2.49 -4.92 1.28
C PHE A 14 3.77 -4.10 1.15
N LEU A 15 4.95 -4.68 1.41
CA LEU A 15 6.22 -3.95 1.35
C LEU A 15 6.56 -3.48 -0.07
N SER A 16 6.34 -4.32 -1.07
CA SER A 16 6.58 -3.96 -2.47
C SER A 16 5.62 -2.87 -2.95
N SER A 17 4.31 -3.01 -2.69
CA SER A 17 3.32 -1.98 -3.03
C SER A 17 3.50 -0.70 -2.22
N PHE A 18 3.99 -0.77 -0.98
CA PHE A 18 4.33 0.40 -0.16
C PHE A 18 5.42 1.21 -0.83
N PHE A 19 6.53 0.57 -1.22
CA PHE A 19 7.61 1.27 -1.88
C PHE A 19 7.17 1.93 -3.20
N VAL A 20 6.44 1.18 -4.03
CA VAL A 20 5.92 1.69 -5.31
C VAL A 20 4.94 2.84 -5.08
N THR A 21 3.95 2.67 -4.22
CA THR A 21 2.93 3.70 -3.92
C THR A 21 3.57 4.96 -3.37
N PHE A 22 4.51 4.83 -2.43
CA PHE A 22 5.20 5.98 -1.86
C PHE A 22 5.95 6.78 -2.93
N LYS A 23 6.66 6.10 -3.83
CA LYS A 23 7.34 6.74 -4.97
C LYS A 23 6.37 7.35 -5.97
N THR A 24 5.26 6.69 -6.26
CA THR A 24 4.22 7.22 -7.15
C THR A 24 3.60 8.49 -6.57
N LEU A 25 3.25 8.49 -5.27
CA LEU A 25 2.71 9.68 -4.62
C LEU A 25 3.73 10.83 -4.64
N GLN A 26 5.01 10.56 -4.39
CA GLN A 26 6.07 11.57 -4.50
C GLN A 26 6.16 12.16 -5.91
N ALA A 27 6.05 11.32 -6.94
CA ALA A 27 6.10 11.74 -8.34
C ALA A 27 4.89 12.58 -8.77
N ILE A 28 3.73 12.37 -8.14
CA ILE A 28 2.52 13.17 -8.38
C ILE A 28 2.61 14.55 -7.70
N GLU A 29 3.63 14.77 -6.86
CA GLU A 29 3.81 15.99 -6.07
C GLU A 29 2.54 16.32 -5.29
N LEU A 30 2.12 15.39 -4.43
CA LEU A 30 0.91 15.52 -3.59
C LEU A 30 0.90 16.82 -2.77
N GLU A 31 2.09 17.35 -2.47
CA GLU A 31 2.29 18.67 -1.88
C GLU A 31 1.67 19.84 -2.66
N ARG A 32 1.47 19.72 -3.98
CA ARG A 32 0.78 20.72 -4.81
C ARG A 32 -0.70 20.87 -4.44
N ILE A 33 -1.31 19.82 -3.88
CA ILE A 33 -2.72 19.82 -3.46
C ILE A 33 -2.89 20.52 -2.11
N PHE A 34 -1.84 20.49 -1.27
CA PHE A 34 -1.86 21.09 0.05
C PHE A 34 -1.43 22.56 0.00
N LYS A 35 -1.95 23.37 0.93
CA LYS A 35 -1.46 24.74 1.10
C LYS A 35 0.01 24.71 1.49
N LYS A 36 0.84 25.55 0.84
CA LYS A 36 2.25 25.77 1.22
C LYS A 36 2.32 25.99 2.74
N TYR A 37 3.30 25.38 3.40
CA TYR A 37 3.60 25.39 4.86
C TYR A 37 3.01 24.26 5.74
N ARG A 38 2.21 23.34 5.22
CA ARG A 38 1.67 22.22 6.03
C ARG A 38 2.49 20.92 5.94
N ILE A 39 3.79 21.00 6.25
CA ILE A 39 4.75 19.90 6.08
C ILE A 39 4.33 18.62 6.82
N PHE A 40 3.81 18.75 8.04
CA PHE A 40 3.34 17.61 8.82
C PHE A 40 2.15 16.90 8.17
N GLU A 41 1.16 17.67 7.68
CA GLU A 41 -0.02 17.10 7.02
C GLU A 41 0.34 16.41 5.71
N ILE A 42 1.27 16.99 4.95
CA ILE A 42 1.76 16.42 3.68
C ILE A 42 2.45 15.08 3.95
N ASN A 43 3.35 15.02 4.94
CA ASN A 43 4.05 13.79 5.30
C ASN A 43 3.08 12.73 5.86
N ALA A 44 2.12 13.14 6.68
CA ALA A 44 1.08 12.25 7.19
C ALA A 44 0.21 11.71 6.05
N ALA A 45 -0.17 12.55 5.08
CA ALA A 45 -0.93 12.13 3.91
C ALA A 45 -0.17 11.11 3.08
N TYR A 46 1.12 11.35 2.80
CA TYR A 46 1.97 10.36 2.12
C TYR A 46 1.99 9.03 2.84
N LEU A 47 2.23 9.04 4.16
CA LEU A 47 2.29 7.83 4.96
C LEU A 47 0.95 7.10 4.97
N ILE A 48 -0.14 7.79 5.30
CA ILE A 48 -1.49 7.21 5.43
C ILE A 48 -1.94 6.64 4.08
N LEU A 49 -1.82 7.40 3.00
CA LEU A 49 -2.23 6.95 1.66
C LEU A 49 -1.41 5.74 1.21
N THR A 50 -0.11 5.75 1.49
CA THR A 50 0.75 4.60 1.16
C THR A 50 0.34 3.36 1.96
N ILE A 51 0.16 3.48 3.27
CA ILE A 51 -0.25 2.34 4.13
C ILE A 51 -1.60 1.79 3.68
N LEU A 52 -2.60 2.65 3.48
CA LEU A 52 -3.94 2.24 3.09
C LEU A 52 -3.93 1.52 1.73
N THR A 53 -3.28 2.11 0.73
CA THR A 53 -3.22 1.53 -0.61
C THR A 53 -2.50 0.18 -0.59
N SER A 54 -1.39 0.09 0.14
CA SER A 54 -0.59 -1.15 0.22
C SER A 54 -1.32 -2.25 0.98
N TYR A 55 -2.04 -1.89 2.05
CA TYR A 55 -2.90 -2.81 2.78
C TYR A 55 -4.02 -3.35 1.89
N LEU A 56 -4.72 -2.46 1.18
CA LEU A 56 -5.82 -2.84 0.28
C LEU A 56 -5.32 -3.74 -0.85
N LEU A 57 -4.16 -3.43 -1.44
CA LEU A 57 -3.54 -4.29 -2.47
C LEU A 57 -3.11 -5.65 -1.90
N GLY A 58 -2.47 -5.67 -0.73
CA GLY A 58 -2.08 -6.90 -0.03
C GLY A 58 -3.28 -7.81 0.23
N LYS A 59 -4.37 -7.24 0.75
CA LYS A 59 -5.61 -7.97 0.99
C LYS A 59 -6.26 -8.44 -0.32
N PHE A 60 -6.36 -7.56 -1.30
CA PHE A 60 -6.95 -7.87 -2.60
C PHE A 60 -6.24 -9.03 -3.31
N ILE A 61 -4.90 -9.06 -3.28
CA ILE A 61 -4.14 -10.17 -3.85
C ILE A 61 -4.41 -11.47 -3.10
N LEU A 62 -4.47 -11.44 -1.77
CA LEU A 62 -4.85 -12.64 -1.00
C LEU A 62 -6.27 -13.12 -1.36
N ASP A 63 -7.25 -12.22 -1.39
CA ASP A 63 -8.63 -12.53 -1.72
C ASP A 63 -8.72 -13.18 -3.12
N ILE A 64 -7.97 -12.66 -4.10
CA ILE A 64 -7.86 -13.25 -5.44
C ILE A 64 -7.28 -14.66 -5.39
N ILE A 65 -6.16 -14.85 -4.67
CA ILE A 65 -5.50 -16.16 -4.57
C ILE A 65 -6.43 -17.20 -3.94
N GLU A 66 -7.24 -16.80 -2.97
CA GLU A 66 -8.22 -17.66 -2.30
C GLU A 66 -9.44 -17.99 -3.18
N LEU A 67 -9.78 -17.13 -4.15
CA LEU A 67 -10.88 -17.35 -5.09
C LEU A 67 -10.55 -18.37 -6.19
N PHE A 68 -9.28 -18.72 -6.42
CA PHE A 68 -8.91 -19.68 -7.46
C PHE A 68 -9.12 -21.13 -6.98
N PRO A 69 -9.93 -21.94 -7.71
CA PRO A 69 -10.19 -23.33 -7.36
C PRO A 69 -8.94 -24.17 -7.64
N GLY A 70 -8.13 -24.40 -6.61
CA GLY A 70 -6.92 -25.22 -6.67
C GLY A 70 -5.95 -25.06 -5.49
N ASN A 71 -6.34 -24.32 -4.44
CA ASN A 71 -5.49 -23.87 -3.34
C ASN A 71 -6.13 -24.06 -1.94
#